data_AF-A0A8C2MFK1-F1
#
_entry.id   AF-A0A8C2MFK1-F1
#
_cell.length_a   1.000
_cell.length_b   1.000
_cell.length_c   1.000
_cell.angle_alpha   90.00
_cell.angle_beta   90.00
_cell.angle_gamma   90.00
#
_symmetry.space_group_name_H-M   'P 1'
#
loop_
_entity.id
_entity.type
_entity.pdbx_description
1 polymer ?
#
loop_
_entity_poly.entity_id
_entity_poly.type
_entity_poly.pdbx_seq_one_letter_code
_entity_poly.pdbx_strand_id
1 'polypeptide(L)'
;MDFKIEYTWDGFPVKHEPVCVKLSSGDKGVKMEVSAPFFNDPLTPLGEPGKPFSELWNYEVVEAFFLNDTTEQYLEVELCPHGQHLVLLLSGRRNVWKPSSRIFQAFQRMEAARIRLV
;
A
#
# COMPACT_ATOMS: atom_id res chain seq x y z
N MET A 1 -8.38 -2.08 -13.17
CA MET A 1 -7.75 -0.75 -13.35
C MET A 1 -6.28 -0.95 -13.13
N ASP A 2 -5.45 -0.43 -14.03
CA ASP A 2 -4.02 -0.68 -14.04
C ASP A 2 -3.32 0.67 -14.11
N PHE A 3 -2.43 0.91 -13.16
CA PHE A 3 -1.68 2.15 -13.00
C PHE A 3 -0.19 1.85 -13.10
N LYS A 4 0.56 2.79 -13.66
CA LYS A 4 2.02 2.74 -13.71
C LYS A 4 2.62 4.02 -13.16
N ILE A 5 3.62 3.89 -12.31
CA ILE A 5 4.44 4.99 -11.82
C ILE A 5 5.71 5.01 -12.67
N GLU A 6 5.69 5.86 -13.69
CA GLU A 6 6.77 6.01 -14.68
C GLU A 6 7.54 7.32 -14.49
N TYR A 7 7.02 8.22 -13.66
CA TYR A 7 7.56 9.55 -13.45
C TYR A 7 7.68 9.87 -11.96
N THR A 8 8.71 10.65 -11.63
CA THR A 8 8.88 11.28 -10.32
C THR A 8 7.85 12.41 -10.12
N TRP A 9 7.73 12.88 -8.89
CA TRP A 9 6.77 13.94 -8.52
C TRP A 9 6.99 15.26 -9.29
N ASP A 10 8.22 15.52 -9.74
CA ASP A 10 8.63 16.67 -10.55
C ASP A 10 8.61 16.40 -12.07
N GLY A 11 8.08 15.24 -12.49
CA GLY A 11 7.77 14.95 -13.90
C GLY A 11 8.92 14.36 -14.71
N PHE A 12 10.02 13.94 -14.09
CA PHE A 12 11.09 13.23 -14.79
C PHE A 12 10.81 11.72 -14.83
N PRO A 13 11.21 11.01 -15.89
CA PRO A 13 11.12 9.55 -15.91
C PRO A 13 11.91 8.92 -14.77
N VAL A 14 11.36 7.84 -14.19
CA VAL A 14 12.09 7.03 -13.22
C VAL A 14 13.29 6.32 -13.88
N LYS A 15 14.36 6.08 -13.10
CA LYS A 15 15.60 5.43 -13.57
C LYS A 15 15.65 3.92 -13.29
N HIS A 16 14.48 3.31 -13.11
CA HIS A 16 14.29 1.90 -12.81
C HIS A 16 13.04 1.41 -13.54
N GLU A 17 12.74 0.11 -13.48
CA GLU A 17 11.49 -0.41 -14.06
C GLU A 17 10.26 0.24 -13.40
N PRO A 18 9.21 0.59 -14.16
CA PRO A 18 8.01 1.22 -13.61
C PRO A 18 7.33 0.37 -12.53
N VAL A 19 6.81 1.05 -11.51
CA VAL A 19 5.95 0.38 -10.51
C VAL A 19 4.55 0.23 -11.09
N CYS A 20 4.02 -0.98 -11.08
CA CYS A 20 2.69 -1.32 -11.58
C CYS A 20 1.74 -1.61 -10.41
N VAL A 21 0.60 -0.94 -10.37
CA VAL A 21 -0.48 -1.17 -9.41
C VAL A 21 -1.73 -1.59 -10.15
N LYS A 22 -2.25 -2.78 -9.83
CA LYS A 22 -3.47 -3.32 -10.43
C LYS A 22 -4.56 -3.42 -9.38
N LEU A 23 -5.71 -2.82 -9.67
CA LEU A 23 -6.94 -2.95 -8.90
C LEU A 23 -7.94 -3.82 -9.66
N SER A 24 -8.44 -4.86 -9.01
CA SER A 24 -9.50 -5.72 -9.54
C SER A 24 -10.56 -6.02 -8.48
N SER A 25 -11.73 -6.46 -8.91
CA SER A 25 -12.74 -6.98 -7.99
C SER A 25 -12.20 -8.23 -7.29
N GLY A 26 -12.39 -8.32 -5.97
CA GLY A 26 -12.22 -9.53 -5.18
C GLY A 26 -13.53 -9.95 -4.51
N ASP A 27 -13.56 -11.12 -3.88
CA ASP A 27 -14.79 -11.74 -3.34
C ASP A 27 -15.57 -10.83 -2.37
N LYS A 28 -14.88 -9.99 -1.60
CA LYS A 28 -15.48 -9.10 -0.58
C LYS A 28 -14.90 -7.68 -0.58
N GLY A 29 -14.30 -7.25 -1.70
CA GLY A 29 -13.66 -5.94 -1.76
C GLY A 29 -12.83 -5.74 -3.02
N VAL A 30 -11.87 -4.83 -2.93
CA VAL A 30 -10.91 -4.56 -4.01
C VAL A 30 -9.64 -5.33 -3.73
N LYS A 31 -9.16 -6.08 -4.72
CA LYS A 31 -7.81 -6.66 -4.70
C LYS A 31 -6.84 -5.64 -5.31
N MET A 32 -5.80 -5.31 -4.57
CA MET A 32 -4.69 -4.48 -5.03
C MET A 32 -3.45 -5.35 -5.17
N GLU A 33 -2.87 -5.38 -6.36
CA GLU A 33 -1.62 -6.09 -6.66
C GLU A 33 -0.56 -5.06 -7.05
N VAL A 34 0.63 -5.19 -6.47
CA VAL A 34 1.77 -4.31 -6.72
C VAL A 34 2.91 -5.13 -7.30
N SER A 35 3.48 -4.67 -8.39
CA SER A 35 4.72 -5.19 -8.98
C SER A 35 5.68 -4.03 -9.13
N ALA A 36 6.84 -4.11 -8.48
CA ALA A 36 7.82 -3.05 -8.38
C ALA A 36 9.23 -3.66 -8.32
N PRO A 37 10.27 -2.90 -8.70
CA PRO A 37 11.63 -3.22 -8.26
C PRO A 37 11.71 -3.29 -6.74
N PHE A 38 12.60 -4.14 -6.23
CA PHE A 38 12.94 -4.20 -4.81
C PHE A 38 14.30 -3.54 -4.61
N PHE A 39 14.32 -2.37 -3.98
CA PHE A 39 15.54 -1.58 -3.78
C PHE A 39 16.30 -2.01 -2.53
N ASN A 40 15.61 -2.53 -1.51
CA ASN A 40 16.15 -2.92 -0.22
C ASN A 40 16.91 -1.77 0.47
N ASP A 41 16.41 -0.54 0.31
CA ASP A 41 16.97 0.68 0.89
C ASP A 41 15.83 1.66 1.25
N PRO A 42 15.66 2.05 2.54
CA PRO A 42 16.45 1.61 3.70
C PRO A 42 16.17 0.14 4.08
N LEU A 43 16.92 -0.37 5.06
CA LEU A 43 16.73 -1.72 5.58
C LEU A 43 15.30 -1.95 6.10
N THR A 44 14.87 -3.21 6.10
CA THR A 44 13.55 -3.66 6.56
C THR A 44 13.09 -2.98 7.87
N PRO A 45 11.79 -2.65 7.99
CA PRO A 45 11.19 -2.23 9.26
C PRO A 45 11.38 -3.27 10.37
N LEU A 46 11.46 -2.84 11.63
CA LEU A 46 11.59 -3.71 12.82
C LEU A 46 10.29 -4.46 13.19
N GLY A 47 9.39 -4.70 12.23
CA GLY A 47 8.09 -5.34 12.45
C GLY A 47 7.99 -6.74 11.81
N GLU A 48 7.05 -7.55 12.27
CA GLU A 48 6.77 -8.84 11.63
C GLU A 48 6.07 -8.65 10.27
N PRO A 49 6.46 -9.39 9.22
CA PRO A 49 5.72 -9.44 7.96
C PRO A 49 4.24 -9.80 8.19
N GLY A 50 3.34 -9.16 7.45
CA GLY A 50 1.90 -9.37 7.56
C GLY A 50 1.26 -8.67 8.77
N LYS A 51 1.99 -7.82 9.50
CA LYS A 51 1.44 -6.99 10.58
C LYS A 51 1.40 -5.51 10.21
N PRO A 52 0.49 -4.73 10.83
CA PRO A 52 0.53 -3.29 10.74
C PRO A 52 1.84 -2.73 11.31
N PHE A 53 2.41 -1.73 10.66
CA PHE A 53 3.60 -1.01 11.12
C PHE A 53 3.44 0.49 10.90
N SER A 54 3.66 1.29 11.95
CA SER A 54 3.51 2.75 11.87
C SER A 54 4.69 3.39 11.17
N GLU A 55 4.46 4.56 10.56
CA GLU A 55 5.50 5.36 9.90
C GLU A 55 6.21 4.59 8.77
N LEU A 56 5.45 3.77 8.02
CA LEU A 56 6.00 2.89 6.99
C LEU A 56 6.57 3.68 5.80
N TRP A 57 6.11 4.92 5.59
CA TRP A 57 6.70 5.91 4.67
C TRP A 57 8.18 6.24 4.92
N ASN A 58 8.75 5.89 6.08
CA ASN A 58 10.19 6.01 6.31
C ASN A 58 11.00 4.87 5.65
N TYR A 59 10.34 3.93 4.99
CA TYR A 59 10.93 2.75 4.34
C TYR A 59 10.55 2.68 2.87
N GLU A 60 11.06 1.67 2.16
CA GLU A 60 10.58 1.33 0.83
C GLU A 60 9.09 0.95 0.89
N VAL A 61 8.26 1.68 0.16
CA VAL A 61 6.80 1.59 0.28
C VAL A 61 6.11 1.95 -1.03
N VAL A 62 4.94 1.36 -1.28
CA VAL A 62 3.95 1.85 -2.24
C VAL A 62 2.72 2.32 -1.48
N GLU A 63 2.31 3.55 -1.75
CA GLU A 63 1.13 4.17 -1.14
C GLU A 63 -0.01 4.32 -2.14
N ALA A 64 -1.24 4.05 -1.69
CA ALA A 64 -2.46 4.30 -2.45
C ALA A 64 -3.51 5.01 -1.58
N PHE A 65 -4.12 6.04 -2.16
CA PHE A 65 -5.16 6.84 -1.51
C PHE A 65 -6.49 6.66 -2.25
N PHE A 66 -7.51 6.21 -1.53
CA PHE A 66 -8.88 6.07 -2.04
C PHE A 66 -9.74 7.19 -1.46
N LEU A 67 -10.02 8.20 -2.28
CA LEU A 67 -10.77 9.39 -1.89
C LEU A 67 -12.28 9.11 -1.96
N ASN A 68 -13.02 9.56 -0.95
CA ASN A 68 -14.47 9.68 -1.04
C ASN A 68 -14.81 11.01 -1.74
N ASP A 69 -15.69 10.96 -2.74
CA ASP A 69 -16.10 12.13 -3.54
C ASP A 69 -17.23 12.95 -2.88
N THR A 70 -17.88 12.40 -1.85
CA THR A 70 -19.01 13.02 -1.13
C THR A 70 -18.65 13.54 0.26
N THR A 71 -17.54 13.10 0.83
CA THR A 71 -17.09 13.48 2.18
C THR A 71 -15.59 13.77 2.16
N GLU A 72 -15.05 14.35 3.22
CA GLU A 72 -13.59 14.53 3.36
C GLU A 72 -12.85 13.24 3.76
N GLN A 73 -13.52 12.09 3.71
CA GLN A 73 -12.94 10.82 4.13
C GLN A 73 -12.10 10.20 3.02
N TYR A 74 -11.02 9.54 3.41
CA TYR A 74 -10.21 8.76 2.49
C TYR A 74 -9.51 7.60 3.20
N LEU A 75 -9.26 6.54 2.44
CA LEU A 75 -8.45 5.41 2.87
C LEU A 75 -7.03 5.60 2.37
N GLU A 76 -6.06 5.49 3.26
CA GLU A 76 -4.63 5.44 2.96
C GLU A 76 -4.15 4.00 3.18
N VAL A 77 -3.45 3.47 2.19
CA VAL A 77 -2.91 2.10 2.18
C VAL A 77 -1.43 2.16 1.81
N GLU A 78 -0.58 1.66 2.68
CA GLU A 78 0.87 1.60 2.51
C GLU A 78 1.31 0.14 2.55
N LEU A 79 2.11 -0.29 1.55
CA LEU A 79 2.61 -1.66 1.43
C LEU A 79 4.13 -1.66 1.34
N CYS A 80 4.79 -2.33 2.28
CA CYS A 80 6.24 -2.53 2.28
C CYS A 80 6.58 -3.87 1.59
N PRO A 81 7.66 -3.94 0.78
CA PRO A 81 8.07 -5.20 0.13
C PRO A 81 8.48 -6.29 1.14
N HIS A 82 8.79 -5.92 2.39
CA HIS A 82 9.05 -6.85 3.48
C HIS A 82 7.78 -7.41 4.14
N GLY A 83 6.58 -6.99 3.69
CA GLY A 83 5.29 -7.56 4.05
C GLY A 83 4.54 -6.82 5.17
N GLN A 84 5.16 -5.83 5.82
CA GLN A 84 4.45 -4.91 6.72
C GLN A 84 3.53 -4.00 5.90
N HIS A 85 2.49 -3.48 6.53
CA HIS A 85 1.52 -2.59 5.89
C HIS A 85 1.01 -1.53 6.86
N LEU A 86 0.43 -0.46 6.33
CA LEU A 86 -0.34 0.49 7.11
C LEU A 86 -1.65 0.78 6.38
N VAL A 87 -2.77 0.77 7.10
CA VAL A 87 -4.09 1.08 6.53
C VAL A 87 -4.81 2.00 7.49
N LEU A 88 -5.15 3.20 7.02
CA LEU A 88 -5.76 4.25 7.82
C LEU A 88 -7.01 4.78 7.13
N LEU A 89 -8.09 4.94 7.88
CA LEU A 89 -9.26 5.71 7.43
C LEU A 89 -9.16 7.10 8.08
N LEU A 90 -9.08 8.13 7.25
CA LEU A 90 -8.92 9.52 7.66
C LEU A 90 -10.15 10.36 7.26
N SER A 91 -10.31 11.53 7.88
CA SER A 91 -11.34 12.52 7.58
C SER A 91 -10.75 13.92 7.60
N GLY A 92 -10.46 14.48 6.43
CA GLY A 92 -9.64 15.67 6.28
C GLY A 92 -8.14 15.36 6.43
N ARG A 93 -7.30 16.36 6.17
CA ARG A 93 -5.83 16.18 6.09
C ARG A 93 -5.25 15.66 7.42
N ARG A 94 -4.66 14.46 7.39
CA ARG A 94 -3.91 13.85 8.52
C ARG A 94 -4.74 13.68 9.81
N ASN A 95 -6.06 13.57 9.69
CA ASN A 95 -6.95 13.36 10.82
C ASN A 95 -7.48 11.93 10.82
N VAL A 96 -6.83 11.05 11.57
CA VAL A 96 -7.13 9.61 11.61
C VAL A 96 -8.46 9.39 12.32
N TRP A 97 -9.44 8.86 11.59
CA TRP A 97 -10.74 8.49 12.13
C TRP A 97 -10.75 7.05 12.69
N LYS A 98 -10.13 6.11 11.98
CA LYS A 98 -9.97 4.71 12.43
C LYS A 98 -8.61 4.14 12.00
N PRO A 99 -7.77 3.64 12.93
CA PRO A 99 -6.52 2.97 12.60
C PRO A 99 -6.71 1.50 12.20
N SER A 100 -5.65 0.94 11.60
CA SER A 100 -5.55 -0.41 11.00
C SER A 100 -6.18 -1.54 11.83
N SER A 101 -6.02 -1.53 13.16
CA SER A 101 -6.46 -2.61 14.05
C SER A 101 -7.96 -2.95 13.97
N ARG A 102 -8.81 -2.07 13.41
CA ARG A 102 -10.25 -2.31 13.23
C ARG A 102 -10.73 -2.47 11.79
N ILE A 103 -9.87 -2.25 10.80
CA ILE A 103 -10.22 -2.34 9.37
C ILE A 103 -10.00 -3.78 8.83
N PHE A 104 -9.28 -4.62 9.59
CA PHE A 104 -8.74 -5.92 9.14
C PHE A 104 -9.64 -7.16 9.21
N GLN A 105 -10.95 -7.05 9.46
CA GLN A 105 -11.84 -8.23 9.29
C GLN A 105 -12.01 -8.67 7.82
N ALA A 106 -11.46 -7.94 6.84
CA ALA A 106 -11.53 -8.28 5.42
C ALA A 106 -10.22 -8.84 4.80
N PHE A 107 -9.09 -8.88 5.52
CA PHE A 107 -7.78 -9.25 4.95
C PHE A 107 -7.25 -10.64 5.39
N GLN A 108 -7.97 -11.39 6.22
CA GLN A 108 -7.48 -12.66 6.82
C GLN A 108 -7.84 -13.96 6.07
N ARG A 109 -8.10 -13.93 4.76
CA ARG A 109 -8.12 -15.16 3.95
C ARG A 109 -7.27 -15.04 2.70
N MET A 110 -5.99 -14.74 2.89
CA MET A 110 -4.95 -15.22 2.00
C MET A 110 -4.00 -16.08 2.83
N GLU A 111 -4.32 -17.37 2.94
CA GLU A 111 -3.34 -18.37 3.34
C GLU A 111 -2.10 -18.19 2.46
N ALA A 112 -0.95 -17.90 3.08
CA ALA A 112 0.39 -18.10 2.54
C ALA A 112 0.52 -17.86 1.02
N ALA A 113 0.21 -16.65 0.55
CA ALA A 113 0.59 -16.26 -0.79
C ALA A 113 2.10 -16.05 -0.81
N ARG A 114 2.83 -17.10 -1.18
CA ARG A 114 4.21 -17.02 -1.68
C ARG A 114 4.31 -15.79 -2.58
N ILE A 115 5.01 -14.77 -2.10
CA ILE A 115 5.57 -13.72 -2.93
C ILE A 115 6.60 -14.43 -3.81
N ARG A 116 6.19 -14.86 -5.00
CA ARG A 116 7.13 -15.25 -6.04
C ARG A 116 7.60 -13.94 -6.67
N LEU A 117 8.79 -13.53 -6.26
CA LEU A 117 9.64 -12.69 -7.09
C LEU A 117 9.88 -13.49 -8.39
N VAL A 118 9.38 -12.97 -9.50
CA VAL A 118 9.89 -13.30 -10.84
C VAL A 118 10.93 -12.26 -11.18
#